data_AF-A0A8T5SW36-F1
#
_entry.id   AF-A0A8T5SW36-F1
#
_cell.length_a   1.000
_cell.length_b   1.000
_cell.length_c   1.000
_cell.angle_alpha   90.00
_cell.angle_beta   90.00
_cell.angle_gamma   90.00
#
_symmetry.space_group_name_H-M   'P 1'
#
loop_
_entity.id
_entity.type
_entity.pdbx_description
1 polymer ?
#
loop_
_entity_poly.entity_id
_entity_poly.type
_entity_poly.pdbx_seq_one_letter_code
_entity_poly.pdbx_strand_id
1 'polypeptide(L)'
;MKQKLIALLLVIHGLISSIFMFYIENPPEPGVGWNGTSWLLTGVLDGAVVQVLGTILWGLTVLLFVIAGIALFMKREQWRLIDILAALVSLLAYVLFWNGLEPVPEYWIVGPVISVVTLVALIVVRWPQDEWIFGTEAAA
;
A
#
# COMPACT_ATOMS: atom_id res chain seq x y z
N MET A 1 -13.30 8.80 18.12
CA MET A 1 -12.83 9.56 16.93
C MET A 1 -11.57 8.97 16.32
N LYS A 2 -10.53 8.63 17.11
CA LYS A 2 -9.26 8.03 16.67
C LYS A 2 -9.43 6.85 15.70
N GLN A 3 -10.23 5.86 16.08
CA GLN A 3 -10.58 4.70 15.24
C GLN A 3 -11.05 5.10 13.84
N LYS A 4 -12.03 6.03 13.76
CA LYS A 4 -12.60 6.48 12.49
C LYS A 4 -11.58 7.19 11.61
N LEU A 5 -10.68 7.97 12.23
CA LEU A 5 -9.62 8.67 11.50
C LEU A 5 -8.63 7.68 10.89
N ILE A 6 -8.13 6.72 11.66
CA ILE A 6 -7.17 5.72 11.17
C ILE A 6 -7.82 4.84 10.10
N ALA A 7 -9.05 4.38 10.35
CA ALA A 7 -9.79 3.59 9.36
C ALA A 7 -9.95 4.35 8.03
N LEU A 8 -10.29 5.65 8.09
CA LEU A 8 -10.41 6.48 6.90
C LEU A 8 -9.06 6.68 6.21
N LEU A 9 -7.97 6.89 6.95
CA LEU A 9 -6.62 7.03 6.38
C LEU A 9 -6.20 5.76 5.65
N LEU A 10 -6.46 4.57 6.20
CA LEU A 10 -6.17 3.30 5.54
C LEU A 10 -6.98 3.14 4.25
N VAL A 11 -8.29 3.41 4.29
CA VAL A 11 -9.15 3.34 3.09
C VAL A 11 -8.67 4.33 2.03
N ILE A 12 -8.41 5.59 2.39
CA ILE A 12 -7.93 6.60 1.44
C ILE A 12 -6.58 6.20 0.85
N HIS A 13 -5.63 5.74 1.66
CA HIS A 13 -4.32 5.32 1.17
C HIS A 13 -4.41 4.12 0.22
N GLY A 14 -5.25 3.14 0.55
CA GLY A 14 -5.57 2.01 -0.33
C GLY A 14 -6.16 2.47 -1.66
N LEU A 15 -7.18 3.34 -1.63
CA LEU A 15 -7.82 3.86 -2.84
C LEU A 15 -6.89 4.70 -3.71
N ILE A 16 -6.02 5.54 -3.11
CA ILE A 16 -5.00 6.29 -3.86
C ILE A 16 -4.05 5.33 -4.59
N SER A 17 -3.74 4.17 -4.01
CA SER A 17 -2.88 3.16 -4.65
C SER A 17 -3.48 2.57 -5.92
N SER A 18 -4.79 2.72 -6.16
CA SER A 18 -5.41 2.29 -7.42
C SER A 18 -4.89 3.06 -8.65
N ILE A 19 -4.36 4.27 -8.46
CA ILE A 19 -3.72 5.06 -9.52
C ILE A 19 -2.62 4.24 -10.22
N PHE A 20 -1.88 3.44 -9.46
CA PHE A 20 -0.79 2.65 -10.02
C PHE A 20 -1.26 1.43 -10.82
N MET A 21 -2.49 0.95 -10.60
CA MET A 21 -3.10 -0.04 -11.49
C MET A 21 -3.29 0.56 -12.88
N PHE A 22 -3.79 1.80 -12.95
CA PHE A 22 -3.97 2.50 -14.22
C PHE A 22 -2.64 2.83 -14.87
N TYR A 23 -1.60 3.19 -14.10
CA TYR A 23 -0.27 3.51 -14.65
C TYR A 23 0.48 2.31 -15.25
N ILE A 24 0.12 1.09 -14.87
CA ILE A 24 0.66 -0.11 -15.52
C ILE A 24 0.15 -0.23 -16.96
N GLU A 25 -1.13 0.06 -17.17
CA GLU A 25 -1.78 -0.06 -18.49
C GLU A 25 -1.59 1.19 -19.33
N ASN A 26 -1.70 2.36 -18.70
CA ASN A 26 -1.66 3.68 -19.30
C ASN A 26 -0.68 4.56 -18.50
N PRO A 27 0.63 4.47 -18.78
CA PRO A 27 1.63 5.29 -18.12
C PRO A 27 1.29 6.78 -18.18
N PRO A 28 1.55 7.53 -17.10
CA PRO A 28 1.50 8.98 -17.12
C PRO A 28 2.67 9.54 -17.95
N GLU A 29 2.87 10.85 -17.92
CA GLU A 29 3.95 11.53 -18.62
C GLU A 29 5.33 10.89 -18.35
N PRO A 30 6.26 10.94 -19.32
CA PRO A 30 7.60 10.38 -19.16
C PRO A 30 8.29 10.90 -17.88
N GLY A 31 8.97 10.01 -17.15
CA GLY A 31 9.76 10.37 -15.97
C GLY A 31 9.16 9.95 -14.62
N VAL A 32 7.87 9.63 -14.56
CA VAL A 32 7.26 9.08 -13.32
C VAL A 32 7.77 7.67 -13.03
N GLY A 33 8.11 6.91 -14.07
CA GLY A 33 8.74 5.59 -13.98
C GLY A 33 7.79 4.39 -14.03
N TRP A 34 6.49 4.59 -13.79
CA TRP A 34 5.51 3.49 -13.76
C TRP A 34 4.93 3.38 -15.16
N ASN A 35 5.41 2.40 -15.90
CA ASN A 35 5.20 2.29 -17.34
C ASN A 35 4.92 0.86 -17.77
N GLY A 36 4.37 0.06 -16.86
CA GLY A 36 4.07 -1.35 -17.11
C GLY A 36 5.31 -2.24 -17.24
N THR A 37 6.51 -1.73 -16.96
CA THR A 37 7.76 -2.50 -16.94
C THR A 37 8.29 -2.66 -15.52
N SER A 38 9.21 -3.61 -15.33
CA SER A 38 9.91 -3.86 -14.07
C SER A 38 11.39 -4.01 -14.33
N TRP A 39 12.23 -3.29 -13.58
CA TRP A 39 13.68 -3.41 -13.69
C TRP A 39 14.22 -4.83 -13.41
N LEU A 40 13.46 -5.65 -12.68
CA LEU A 40 13.85 -7.02 -12.34
C LEU A 40 13.21 -8.07 -13.24
N LEU A 41 11.94 -7.89 -13.61
CA LEU A 41 11.16 -8.93 -14.30
C LEU A 41 11.15 -8.75 -15.83
N THR A 42 11.27 -7.53 -16.33
CA THR A 42 11.32 -7.26 -17.76
C THR A 42 12.61 -7.84 -18.35
N GLY A 43 12.49 -8.63 -19.42
CA GLY A 43 13.59 -9.37 -20.03
C GLY A 43 13.76 -10.82 -19.51
N VAL A 44 13.15 -11.14 -18.36
CA VAL A 44 13.03 -12.52 -17.85
C VAL A 44 11.65 -13.09 -18.18
N LEU A 45 10.61 -12.27 -18.06
CA LEU A 45 9.22 -12.63 -18.34
C LEU A 45 8.68 -11.86 -19.55
N ASP A 46 7.60 -12.40 -20.13
CA ASP A 46 6.82 -11.71 -21.16
C ASP A 46 6.21 -10.41 -20.61
N GLY A 47 6.12 -9.38 -21.46
CA GLY A 47 5.61 -8.06 -21.07
C GLY A 47 4.17 -8.11 -20.53
N ALA A 48 3.30 -8.92 -21.13
CA ALA A 48 1.92 -9.06 -20.65
C ALA A 48 1.88 -9.72 -19.27
N VAL A 49 2.77 -10.67 -18.99
CA VAL A 49 2.89 -11.30 -17.67
C VAL A 49 3.35 -10.28 -16.63
N VAL A 50 4.35 -9.44 -16.95
CA VAL A 50 4.83 -8.38 -16.05
C VAL A 50 3.71 -7.40 -15.70
N GLN A 51 2.92 -6.97 -16.69
CA GLN A 51 1.78 -6.09 -16.47
C GLN A 51 0.72 -6.74 -15.56
N VAL A 52 0.32 -7.98 -15.84
CA VAL A 52 -0.65 -8.71 -15.01
C VAL A 52 -0.18 -8.84 -13.56
N LEU A 53 1.10 -9.16 -13.35
CA LEU A 53 1.67 -9.25 -12.00
C LEU A 53 1.58 -7.93 -11.26
N GLY A 54 1.91 -6.82 -11.92
CA GLY A 54 1.80 -5.51 -11.29
C GLY A 54 0.36 -5.11 -11.01
N THR A 55 -0.59 -5.38 -11.92
CA THR A 55 -2.02 -5.14 -11.69
C THR A 55 -2.55 -5.95 -10.50
N ILE A 56 -2.13 -7.20 -10.37
CA ILE A 56 -2.47 -8.04 -9.20
C ILE A 56 -1.89 -7.45 -7.92
N LEU A 57 -0.61 -7.07 -7.91
CA LEU A 57 0.03 -6.52 -6.70
C LEU A 57 -0.60 -5.21 -6.23
N TRP A 58 -0.90 -4.29 -7.15
CA TRP A 58 -1.61 -3.07 -6.80
C TRP A 58 -3.07 -3.32 -6.41
N GLY A 59 -3.76 -4.25 -7.08
CA GLY A 59 -5.11 -4.67 -6.69
C GLY A 59 -5.14 -5.26 -5.28
N LEU A 60 -4.15 -6.10 -4.93
CA LEU A 60 -3.98 -6.63 -3.58
C LEU A 60 -3.67 -5.53 -2.56
N THR A 61 -2.86 -4.54 -2.93
CA THR A 61 -2.56 -3.38 -2.07
C THR A 61 -3.83 -2.61 -1.73
N VAL A 62 -4.64 -2.27 -2.74
CA VAL A 62 -5.94 -1.59 -2.56
C VAL A 62 -6.84 -2.42 -1.65
N LEU A 63 -7.00 -3.71 -1.97
CA LEU A 63 -7.89 -4.62 -1.26
C LEU A 63 -7.51 -4.73 0.23
N LEU A 64 -6.22 -4.97 0.53
CA LEU A 64 -5.77 -5.19 1.90
C LEU A 64 -5.89 -3.92 2.75
N PHE A 65 -5.53 -2.74 2.24
CA PHE A 65 -5.71 -1.49 2.99
C PHE A 65 -7.19 -1.16 3.24
N VAL A 66 -8.06 -1.41 2.26
CA VAL A 66 -9.51 -1.22 2.43
C VAL A 66 -10.07 -2.20 3.46
N ILE A 67 -9.67 -3.48 3.40
CA ILE A 67 -10.09 -4.48 4.39
C ILE A 67 -9.57 -4.11 5.79
N ALA A 68 -8.33 -3.64 5.93
CA ALA A 68 -7.79 -3.19 7.21
C ALA A 68 -8.60 -2.00 7.79
N GLY A 69 -8.97 -1.04 6.95
CA GLY A 69 -9.84 0.07 7.34
C GLY A 69 -11.25 -0.39 7.75
N ILE A 70 -11.86 -1.31 7.00
CA ILE A 70 -13.15 -1.92 7.36
C ILE A 70 -13.06 -2.69 8.69
N ALA A 71 -12.00 -3.48 8.87
CA ALA A 71 -11.73 -4.21 10.11
C ALA A 71 -11.62 -3.25 11.30
N LEU A 72 -10.95 -2.10 11.13
CA LEU A 72 -10.92 -1.04 12.13
C LEU A 72 -12.31 -0.47 12.42
N PHE A 73 -13.14 -0.18 11.41
CA PHE A 73 -14.53 0.27 11.64
C PHE A 73 -15.36 -0.75 12.43
N MET A 74 -15.11 -2.04 12.18
CA MET A 74 -15.76 -3.16 12.86
C MET A 74 -15.13 -3.53 14.22
N LYS A 75 -14.11 -2.80 14.68
CA LYS A 75 -13.35 -3.08 15.91
C LYS A 75 -12.77 -4.49 15.96
N ARG A 76 -12.26 -4.98 14.83
CA ARG A 76 -11.62 -6.30 14.70
C ARG A 76 -10.12 -6.19 14.95
N GLU A 77 -9.58 -6.91 15.93
CA GLU A 77 -8.15 -6.97 16.28
C GLU A 77 -7.24 -7.35 15.09
N GLN A 78 -7.77 -8.08 14.11
CA GLN A 78 -7.06 -8.52 12.92
C GLN A 78 -6.63 -7.35 12.02
N TRP A 79 -7.18 -6.14 12.21
CA TRP A 79 -6.86 -4.96 11.41
C TRP A 79 -5.34 -4.73 11.29
N ARG A 80 -4.59 -4.95 12.37
CA ARG A 80 -3.14 -4.73 12.44
C ARG A 80 -2.38 -5.68 11.53
N LEU A 81 -2.72 -6.97 11.57
CA LEU A 81 -2.05 -7.96 10.71
C LEU A 81 -2.34 -7.66 9.24
N ILE A 82 -3.58 -7.28 8.92
CA ILE A 82 -4.00 -6.96 7.55
C ILE A 82 -3.26 -5.70 7.05
N ASP A 83 -3.13 -4.67 7.88
CA ASP A 83 -2.40 -3.44 7.54
C ASP A 83 -0.89 -3.67 7.33
N ILE A 84 -0.27 -4.54 8.14
CA ILE A 84 1.12 -4.97 7.92
C ILE A 84 1.27 -5.66 6.56
N LEU A 85 0.38 -6.59 6.23
CA LEU A 85 0.40 -7.28 4.93
C LEU A 85 0.18 -6.29 3.78
N ALA A 86 -0.75 -5.34 3.93
CA ALA A 86 -1.01 -4.29 2.94
C ALA A 86 0.25 -3.46 2.66
N ALA A 87 0.94 -3.01 3.70
CA ALA A 87 2.15 -2.21 3.57
C ALA A 87 3.33 -3.01 2.98
N LEU A 88 3.46 -4.30 3.29
CA LEU A 88 4.47 -5.18 2.68
C LEU A 88 4.21 -5.38 1.17
N VAL A 89 2.97 -5.66 0.78
CA VAL A 89 2.59 -5.84 -0.63
C VAL A 89 2.77 -4.54 -1.41
N SER A 90 2.38 -3.41 -0.83
CA SER A 90 2.59 -2.07 -1.39
C SER A 90 4.07 -1.80 -1.67
N LEU A 91 4.94 -2.04 -0.68
CA LEU A 91 6.39 -1.86 -0.86
C LEU A 91 6.97 -2.82 -1.88
N LEU A 92 6.52 -4.07 -1.92
CA LEU A 92 6.94 -5.01 -2.95
C LEU A 92 6.56 -4.49 -4.35
N ALA A 93 5.35 -3.96 -4.52
CA ALA A 93 4.90 -3.37 -5.77
C ALA A 93 5.77 -2.17 -6.17
N TYR A 94 6.04 -1.25 -5.24
CA TYR A 94 6.97 -0.14 -5.49
C TYR A 94 8.36 -0.63 -5.87
N VAL A 95 8.94 -1.55 -5.10
CA VAL A 95 10.29 -2.07 -5.37
C VAL A 95 10.34 -2.68 -6.77
N LEU A 96 9.35 -3.46 -7.18
CA LEU A 96 9.39 -4.16 -8.47
C LEU A 96 9.10 -3.26 -9.68
N PHE A 97 8.20 -2.28 -9.55
CA PHE A 97 7.67 -1.52 -10.69
C PHE A 97 8.09 -0.04 -10.72
N TRP A 98 8.87 0.43 -9.74
CA TRP A 98 9.44 1.76 -9.74
C TRP A 98 10.70 1.85 -10.62
N ASN A 99 10.55 2.29 -11.87
CA ASN A 99 11.69 2.48 -12.79
C ASN A 99 12.23 3.92 -12.89
N GLY A 100 11.53 4.90 -12.31
CA GLY A 100 11.82 6.35 -12.39
C GLY A 100 12.63 6.91 -11.22
N LEU A 101 13.77 6.30 -10.87
CA LEU A 101 14.68 6.89 -9.86
C LEU A 101 15.71 7.87 -10.46
N GLU A 102 15.74 8.05 -11.79
CA GLU A 102 16.61 9.04 -12.44
C GLU A 102 15.80 10.02 -13.31
N PRO A 103 16.09 11.35 -13.25
CA PRO A 103 16.99 12.02 -12.30
C PRO A 103 16.26 12.63 -11.09
N VAL A 104 14.93 12.71 -11.06
CA VAL A 104 14.17 13.25 -9.93
C VAL A 104 12.85 12.51 -9.79
N PRO A 105 12.59 11.81 -8.69
CA PRO A 105 11.27 11.25 -8.43
C PRO A 105 10.30 12.40 -8.16
N GLU A 106 9.52 12.80 -9.17
CA GLU A 106 8.40 13.73 -8.97
C GLU A 106 7.41 13.10 -7.98
N TYR A 107 7.17 13.75 -6.84
CA TYR A 107 6.02 13.64 -5.91
C TYR A 107 5.52 12.26 -5.43
N TRP A 108 5.99 11.12 -5.95
CA TRP A 108 5.42 9.79 -5.73
C TRP A 108 6.12 8.97 -4.65
N ILE A 109 7.15 9.53 -4.00
CA ILE A 109 7.82 8.91 -2.83
C ILE A 109 6.93 8.83 -1.59
N VAL A 110 5.83 9.58 -1.56
CA VAL A 110 4.92 9.64 -0.41
C VAL A 110 4.30 8.28 -0.10
N GLY A 111 3.88 7.53 -1.12
CA GLY A 111 3.26 6.22 -0.91
C GLY A 111 4.19 5.17 -0.25
N PRO A 112 5.41 4.96 -0.77
CA PRO A 112 6.43 4.11 -0.14
C PRO A 112 6.77 4.59 1.28
N VAL A 113 6.92 5.90 1.50
CA VAL A 113 7.21 6.46 2.82
C VAL A 113 6.08 6.16 3.81
N ILE A 114 4.81 6.32 3.41
CA ILE A 114 3.67 5.95 4.25
C ILE A 114 3.73 4.46 4.59
N SER A 115 3.99 3.59 3.60
CA SER A 115 4.08 2.14 3.84
C SER A 115 5.21 1.78 4.82
N VAL A 116 6.39 2.39 4.69
CA VAL A 116 7.50 2.21 5.65
C VAL A 116 7.13 2.71 7.04
N VAL A 117 6.56 3.92 7.15
CA VAL A 117 6.15 4.49 8.43
C VAL A 117 5.09 3.63 9.11
N THR A 118 4.12 3.10 8.35
CA THR A 118 3.12 2.14 8.86
C THR A 118 3.79 0.90 9.42
N LEU A 119 4.72 0.27 8.69
CA LEU A 119 5.43 -0.92 9.18
C LEU A 119 6.24 -0.63 10.45
N VAL A 120 6.97 0.49 10.48
CA VAL A 120 7.73 0.91 11.67
C VAL A 120 6.78 1.14 12.85
N ALA A 121 5.67 1.84 12.63
CA ALA A 121 4.67 2.10 13.66
C ALA A 121 4.09 0.79 14.22
N LEU A 122 3.66 -0.14 13.37
CA LEU A 122 2.97 -1.35 13.79
C LEU A 122 3.90 -2.43 14.35
N ILE A 123 5.11 -2.59 13.81
CA ILE A 123 6.02 -3.68 14.18
C ILE A 123 7.02 -3.24 15.25
N VAL A 124 7.67 -2.10 15.05
CA VAL A 124 8.77 -1.61 15.91
C VAL A 124 8.20 -0.84 17.09
N VAL A 125 7.40 0.20 16.82
CA VAL A 125 6.80 1.04 17.86
C VAL A 125 5.60 0.35 18.52
N ARG A 126 4.99 -0.63 17.82
CA ARG A 126 3.77 -1.34 18.22
C ARG A 126 2.58 -0.42 18.48
N TRP A 127 2.57 0.76 17.86
CA TRP A 127 1.50 1.75 17.96
C TRP A 127 0.65 1.75 16.69
N PRO A 128 -0.66 2.00 16.78
CA PRO A 128 -1.47 2.20 17.99
C PRO A 128 -1.94 0.89 18.65
N GLN A 129 -1.94 0.83 19.98
CA GLN A 129 -2.51 -0.28 20.74
C GLN A 129 -4.03 -0.32 20.60
N ASP A 130 -4.64 -1.51 20.59
CA ASP A 130 -6.09 -1.68 20.41
C ASP A 130 -6.89 -0.97 21.52
N GLU A 131 -6.42 -1.01 22.76
CA GLU A 131 -7.00 -0.26 23.89
C GLU A 131 -7.04 1.25 23.64
N TRP A 132 -6.02 1.81 22.98
CA TRP A 132 -5.96 3.23 22.66
C TRP A 132 -6.93 3.60 21.53
N ILE A 133 -7.20 2.68 20.61
CA ILE A 133 -8.09 2.86 19.44
C ILE A 133 -9.55 2.66 19.84
N PHE A 134 -9.85 1.53 20.48
CA PHE A 134 -11.20 1.03 20.75
C PHE A 134 -11.71 1.39 22.15
N GLY A 135 -10.82 1.76 23.08
CA GLY A 135 -11.14 1.93 24.49
C GLY A 135 -10.99 0.63 25.28
N THR A 136 -10.89 0.74 26.60
CA THR A 136 -10.70 -0.38 27.54
C THR A 136 -11.89 -1.35 27.59
N GLU A 137 -13.06 -0.95 27.12
CA GLU A 137 -14.28 -1.78 27.11
C GLU A 137 -14.26 -2.87 26.03
N ALA A 138 -13.37 -2.79 25.04
CA ALA A 138 -13.28 -3.78 23.96
C ALA A 138 -12.36 -4.97 24.28
N ALA A 139 -11.67 -4.95 25.43
CA ALA A 139 -10.72 -5.99 25.85
C ALA A 139 -11.35 -7.08 26.75
N ALA A 140 -12.68 -7.10 26.86
CA ALA A 140 -13.46 -8.10 27.60
C ALA A 140 -14.31 -8.94 26.64
#